data_AF-A0A3R7UJ99-F1
#
_entry.id   AF-A0A3R7UJ99-F1
#
_cell.length_a   1.000
_cell.length_b   1.000
_cell.length_c   1.000
_cell.angle_alpha   90.00
_cell.angle_beta   90.00
_cell.angle_gamma   90.00
#
_symmetry.space_group_name_H-M   'P 1'
#
loop_
_entity.id
_entity.type
_entity.pdbx_description
1 polymer ?
#
loop_
_entity_poly.entity_id
_entity_poly.type
_entity_poly.pdbx_seq_one_letter_code
_entity_poly.pdbx_strand_id
1 'polypeptide(L)'
;MKYILSLLNIDFLLKEDSMKNWRMILFISTLAMISIASGHSADKKIYQIANLNNELKLVKSEFVENKSELMFLKLETRVAKRLLEIGVGPSKEQPLKLKLRK
;
A
#
# COMPACT_ATOMS: atom_id res chain seq x y z
N MET A 1 -18.14 -32.31 -41.57
CA MET A 1 -17.38 -31.36 -42.43
C MET A 1 -18.20 -30.17 -42.92
N LYS A 2 -19.45 -30.35 -43.40
CA LYS A 2 -20.28 -29.25 -43.92
C LYS A 2 -20.51 -28.09 -42.94
N TYR A 3 -20.67 -28.36 -41.63
CA TYR A 3 -20.88 -27.34 -40.60
C TYR A 3 -19.67 -26.42 -40.37
N ILE A 4 -18.47 -26.97 -40.43
CA ILE A 4 -17.22 -26.21 -40.24
C ILE A 4 -16.99 -25.33 -41.47
N LEU A 5 -17.26 -25.88 -42.66
CA LEU A 5 -17.20 -25.13 -43.92
C LEU A 5 -18.22 -23.98 -43.95
N SER A 6 -19.45 -24.18 -43.47
CA SER A 6 -20.44 -23.09 -43.39
C SER A 6 -20.10 -22.01 -42.37
N LEU A 7 -19.33 -22.35 -41.32
CA LEU A 7 -18.81 -21.38 -40.34
C LEU A 7 -17.69 -20.53 -40.96
N LEU A 8 -16.82 -21.15 -41.76
CA LEU A 8 -15.72 -20.49 -42.45
C LEU A 8 -16.19 -19.65 -43.65
N ASN A 9 -17.23 -20.09 -44.35
CA ASN A 9 -17.81 -19.41 -45.52
C ASN A 9 -18.74 -18.24 -45.17
N ILE A 10 -18.83 -17.84 -43.90
CA ILE A 10 -19.63 -16.69 -43.45
C ILE A 10 -21.15 -16.87 -43.67
N ASP A 11 -21.60 -18.07 -44.08
CA ASP A 11 -23.02 -18.38 -44.30
C ASP A 11 -23.89 -18.12 -43.05
N PHE A 12 -23.30 -18.18 -41.86
CA PHE A 12 -23.93 -17.81 -40.58
C PHE A 12 -24.39 -16.34 -40.54
N LEU A 13 -23.71 -15.43 -41.24
CA LEU A 13 -24.04 -14.00 -41.29
C LEU A 13 -24.93 -13.60 -42.47
N LEU A 14 -25.10 -14.48 -43.47
CA LEU A 14 -25.81 -14.19 -44.73
C LEU A 14 -27.17 -14.87 -44.86
N LYS A 15 -27.48 -15.87 -44.02
CA LYS A 15 -28.78 -16.59 -44.04
C LYS A 15 -29.95 -15.72 -43.55
N GLU A 16 -31.19 -16.12 -43.87
CA GLU A 16 -32.43 -15.40 -43.54
C GLU A 16 -32.61 -15.08 -42.03
N ASP A 17 -32.00 -15.88 -41.12
CA ASP A 17 -31.99 -15.66 -39.67
C ASP A 17 -30.76 -14.89 -39.13
N SER A 18 -29.97 -14.28 -40.01
CA SER A 18 -28.69 -13.60 -39.69
C SER A 18 -28.80 -12.44 -38.70
N MET A 19 -29.96 -11.79 -38.57
CA MET A 19 -30.15 -10.67 -37.64
C MET A 19 -29.92 -11.05 -36.18
N LYS A 20 -30.25 -12.29 -35.78
CA LYS A 20 -29.97 -12.79 -34.42
C LYS A 20 -28.46 -12.93 -34.17
N ASN A 21 -27.73 -13.34 -35.21
CA ASN A 21 -26.30 -13.60 -35.17
C ASN A 21 -25.50 -12.29 -35.10
N TRP A 22 -25.89 -11.28 -35.87
CA TRP A 22 -25.32 -9.93 -35.78
C TRP A 22 -25.50 -9.31 -34.39
N ARG A 23 -26.69 -9.45 -33.79
CA ARG A 23 -26.93 -8.98 -32.42
C ARG A 23 -26.05 -9.70 -31.40
N MET A 24 -25.79 -10.99 -31.59
CA MET A 24 -24.90 -11.77 -30.72
C MET A 24 -23.44 -11.34 -30.86
N ILE A 25 -22.96 -11.06 -32.07
CA ILE A 25 -21.60 -10.56 -32.29
C ILE A 25 -21.40 -9.18 -31.65
N LEU A 26 -22.36 -8.27 -31.84
CA LEU A 26 -22.31 -6.96 -31.19
C LEU A 26 -22.32 -7.09 -29.66
N PHE A 27 -23.09 -8.02 -29.12
CA PHE A 27 -23.12 -8.28 -27.68
C PHE A 27 -21.76 -8.75 -27.17
N ILE A 28 -21.14 -9.76 -27.79
CA ILE A 28 -19.83 -10.29 -27.39
C ILE A 28 -18.73 -9.24 -27.60
N SER A 29 -18.78 -8.48 -28.70
CA SER A 29 -17.82 -7.40 -28.96
C SER A 29 -17.90 -6.30 -27.90
N THR A 30 -19.11 -5.90 -27.51
CA THR A 30 -19.31 -4.93 -26.43
C THR A 30 -18.79 -5.47 -25.10
N LEU A 31 -19.05 -6.75 -24.80
CA LEU A 31 -18.56 -7.40 -23.60
C LEU A 31 -17.03 -7.47 -23.55
N ALA A 32 -16.39 -7.78 -24.69
CA ALA A 32 -14.95 -7.78 -24.84
C ALA A 32 -14.36 -6.38 -24.62
N MET A 33 -15.00 -5.34 -25.17
CA MET A 33 -14.59 -3.95 -24.97
C MET A 33 -14.66 -3.54 -23.50
N ILE A 34 -15.74 -3.91 -22.79
CA ILE A 34 -15.89 -3.67 -21.35
C ILE A 34 -14.79 -4.41 -20.56
N SER A 35 -14.50 -5.65 -20.92
CA SER A 35 -13.46 -6.46 -20.25
C SER A 35 -12.07 -5.82 -20.38
N ILE A 36 -11.71 -5.38 -21.59
CA ILE A 36 -10.44 -4.69 -21.85
C ILE A 36 -10.36 -3.38 -21.07
N ALA A 37 -11.42 -2.57 -21.08
CA ALA A 37 -11.48 -1.29 -20.37
C ALA A 37 -11.38 -1.46 -18.85
N SER A 38 -12.04 -2.48 -18.31
CA SER A 38 -11.97 -2.87 -16.89
C SER A 38 -10.55 -3.30 -16.51
N GLY A 39 -9.91 -4.13 -17.32
CA GLY A 39 -8.53 -4.58 -17.12
C GLY A 39 -7.56 -3.40 -17.02
N HIS A 40 -7.62 -2.46 -17.97
CA HIS A 40 -6.73 -1.29 -17.96
C HIS A 40 -6.94 -0.40 -16.73
N SER A 41 -8.19 -0.28 -16.26
CA SER A 41 -8.51 0.47 -15.04
C SER A 41 -7.97 -0.22 -13.79
N ALA A 42 -7.98 -1.56 -13.74
CA ALA A 42 -7.38 -2.33 -12.67
C ALA A 42 -5.86 -2.17 -12.65
N ASP A 43 -5.21 -2.26 -13.81
CA ASP A 43 -3.76 -2.07 -13.94
C ASP A 43 -3.33 -0.70 -13.41
N LYS A 44 -4.03 0.37 -13.81
CA LYS A 44 -3.75 1.73 -13.31
C LYS A 44 -3.81 1.81 -11.79
N LYS A 45 -4.80 1.17 -11.16
CA LYS A 45 -4.92 1.13 -9.70
C LYS A 45 -3.77 0.36 -9.05
N ILE A 46 -3.34 -0.75 -9.65
CA ILE A 46 -2.20 -1.54 -9.14
C ILE A 46 -0.92 -0.70 -9.13
N TYR A 47 -0.64 0.04 -10.20
CA TYR A 47 0.51 0.95 -10.24
C TYR A 47 0.42 2.06 -9.19
N GLN A 48 -0.76 2.64 -8.98
CA GLN A 48 -0.98 3.63 -7.92
C GLN A 48 -0.75 3.05 -6.53
N ILE A 49 -1.24 1.84 -6.26
CA ILE A 49 -1.02 1.14 -4.98
C ILE A 49 0.47 0.88 -4.76
N ALA A 50 1.20 0.45 -5.79
CA ALA A 50 2.64 0.24 -5.69
C ALA A 50 3.38 1.54 -5.35
N ASN A 51 3.02 2.65 -5.97
CA ASN A 51 3.61 3.96 -5.67
C ASN A 51 3.32 4.42 -4.23
N LEU A 52 2.06 4.32 -3.80
CA LEU A 52 1.65 4.67 -2.43
C LEU A 52 2.34 3.80 -1.37
N ASN A 53 2.54 2.51 -1.66
CA ASN A 53 3.28 1.61 -0.76
C ASN A 53 4.75 2.00 -0.63
N ASN A 54 5.38 2.46 -1.71
CA ASN A 54 6.75 2.98 -1.65
C ASN A 54 6.82 4.23 -0.77
N GLU A 55 5.90 5.17 -0.96
CA GLU A 55 5.82 6.38 -0.14
C GLU A 55 5.59 6.05 1.35
N LEU A 56 4.67 5.13 1.64
CA LEU A 56 4.41 4.65 2.99
C LEU A 56 5.66 4.02 3.61
N LYS A 57 6.42 3.24 2.84
CA LYS A 57 7.67 2.63 3.30
C LYS A 57 8.73 3.69 3.63
N LEU A 58 8.85 4.75 2.82
CA LEU A 58 9.77 5.87 3.09
C LEU A 58 9.43 6.55 4.40
N VAL A 59 8.17 6.97 4.58
CA VAL A 59 7.72 7.63 5.82
C VAL A 59 7.91 6.72 7.04
N LYS A 60 7.63 5.42 6.90
CA LYS A 60 7.84 4.45 7.99
C LYS A 60 9.33 4.29 8.34
N SER A 61 10.21 4.32 7.34
CA SER A 61 11.65 4.28 7.56
C SER A 61 12.12 5.50 8.33
N GLU A 62 11.69 6.70 7.92
CA GLU A 62 11.99 7.96 8.59
C GLU A 62 11.49 7.96 10.04
N PHE A 63 10.28 7.48 10.29
CA PHE A 63 9.75 7.36 11.65
C PHE A 63 10.60 6.44 12.54
N VAL A 64 11.06 5.31 12.02
CA VAL A 64 11.89 4.36 12.77
C VAL A 64 13.25 4.98 13.10
N GLU A 65 13.85 5.70 12.14
CA GLU A 65 15.11 6.42 12.33
C GLU A 65 14.98 7.50 13.40
N ASN A 66 13.97 8.38 13.28
CA ASN A 66 13.70 9.44 14.26
C ASN A 66 13.42 8.88 15.66
N LYS A 67 12.69 7.76 15.75
CA LYS A 67 12.44 7.08 17.03
C LYS A 67 13.73 6.55 17.66
N SER A 68 14.62 5.98 16.84
CA SER A 68 15.93 5.50 17.30
C SER A 68 16.79 6.64 17.83
N GLU A 69 16.85 7.76 17.09
CA GLU A 69 17.58 8.96 17.51
C GLU A 69 17.03 9.52 18.83
N LEU A 70 15.70 9.62 18.95
CA LEU A 70 15.05 10.05 20.19
C LEU A 70 15.44 9.14 21.37
N MET A 71 15.43 7.82 21.16
CA MET A 71 15.80 6.87 22.21
C MET A 71 17.26 7.06 22.64
N PHE A 72 18.15 7.26 21.67
CA PHE A 72 19.55 7.54 21.93
C PHE A 72 19.77 8.85 22.69
N LEU A 73 19.00 9.90 22.38
CA LEU A 73 19.03 11.17 23.12
C LEU A 73 18.45 11.05 24.54
N LYS A 74 17.45 10.19 24.74
CA LYS A 74 16.78 9.95 26.04
C LYS A 74 17.59 9.07 27.01
N LEU A 75 18.72 8.48 26.58
CA LEU A 75 19.54 7.65 27.45
C LEU A 75 19.95 8.41 28.72
N GLU A 76 19.61 7.85 29.88
CA GLU A 76 19.88 8.47 31.19
C GLU A 76 21.36 8.81 31.36
N THR A 77 22.27 7.97 30.88
CA THR A 77 23.72 8.22 30.93
C THR A 77 24.11 9.47 30.13
N ARG A 78 23.49 9.72 28.98
CA ARG A 78 23.72 10.91 28.15
C ARG A 78 23.10 12.15 28.77
N VAL A 79 21.87 12.04 29.26
CA VAL A 79 21.20 13.12 29.98
C VAL A 79 22.01 13.49 31.22
N ALA A 80 22.42 12.53 32.04
CA ALA A 80 23.26 12.73 33.21
C ALA A 80 24.62 13.34 32.84
N LYS A 81 25.28 12.85 31.78
CA LYS A 81 26.55 13.43 31.30
C LYS A 81 26.41 14.90 30.91
N ARG A 82 25.34 15.25 30.18
CA ARG A 82 25.07 16.63 29.76
C ARG A 82 24.66 17.53 30.93
N LEU A 83 23.94 16.99 31.92
CA LEU A 83 23.61 17.67 33.16
C LEU A 83 24.86 17.95 34.01
N LEU A 84 25.82 17.03 34.03
CA LEU A 84 27.10 17.22 34.72
C LEU A 84 27.91 18.39 34.13
N GLU A 85 27.86 18.61 32.81
CA GLU A 85 28.52 19.75 32.15
C GLU A 85 27.99 21.11 32.64
N ILE A 86 26.72 21.17 33.05
CA ILE A 86 26.10 22.38 33.61
C ILE A 86 26.06 22.37 35.16
N GLY A 87 26.82 21.47 35.80
CA GLY A 87 26.94 21.39 37.26
C GLY A 87 25.78 20.71 37.98
N VAL A 88 24.85 20.09 37.25
CA VAL A 88 23.70 19.36 37.81
C VAL A 88 24.07 17.87 37.87
N GLY A 89 24.16 17.33 39.08
CA GLY A 89 24.54 15.94 39.31
C GLY A 89 23.73 15.28 40.43
N PRO A 90 23.74 13.95 40.52
CA PRO A 90 23.09 13.25 41.62
C PRO A 90 23.74 13.65 42.96
N SER A 91 22.91 13.73 44.01
CA SER A 91 23.39 13.99 45.37
C SER A 91 24.36 12.88 45.78
N LYS A 92 25.54 13.27 46.27
CA LYS A 92 26.48 12.35 46.91
C LYS A 92 26.04 11.96 48.32
N GLU A 93 25.19 12.77 48.93
CA GLU A 93 24.71 12.55 50.30
C GLU A 93 23.46 11.69 50.29
N GLN A 94 23.45 10.69 51.19
CA GLN A 94 22.32 9.81 51.41
C GLN A 94 21.12 10.59 51.97
N PRO A 95 19.87 10.26 51.56
CA PRO A 95 18.68 10.90 52.12
C PRO A 95 18.57 10.67 53.62
N LEU A 96 18.34 11.73 54.39
CA LEU A 96 18.05 11.63 55.82
C LEU A 96 16.64 11.08 56.03
N LYS A 97 16.52 9.88 56.60
CA LYS A 97 15.23 9.31 56.99
C LYS A 97 14.70 10.03 58.24
N LEU A 98 13.82 11.00 58.03
CA LEU A 98 13.08 11.65 59.11
C LEU A 98 12.08 10.65 59.71
N LYS A 99 12.35 10.16 60.93
CA LYS A 99 11.36 9.43 61.73
C LYS A 99 10.70 10.41 62.69
N LEU A 100 9.39 10.60 62.56
CA LEU A 100 8.59 11.27 63.57
C LEU A 100 8.64 10.45 64.87
N ARG A 101 9.11 11.06 65.98
CA ARG A 101 8.90 10.50 67.31
C ARG A 101 7.40 10.61 67.63
N LYS A 102 6.80 9.48 68.00
CA LYS A 102 5.52 9.48 68.72
C LYS A 102 5.70 10.07 70.10
#